data_AF-A0A5J5U463-F1
#
_entry.id   AF-A0A5J5U463-F1
#
_cell.length_a   1.000
_cell.length_b   1.000
_cell.length_c   1.000
_cell.angle_alpha   90.00
_cell.angle_beta   90.00
_cell.angle_gamma   90.00
#
_symmetry.space_group_name_H-M   'P 1'
#
loop_
_entity.id
_entity.type
_entity.pdbx_description
1 polymer ?
#
loop_
_entity_poly.entity_id
_entity_poly.type
_entity_poly.pdbx_seq_one_letter_code
_entity_poly.pdbx_strand_id
1 'polypeptide(L)'
;MQKASVSTISGSTKIIKGSGRANILLLRRAKFQINDVLYSAKSQRNLLSFKDICHNGYHIETISEGNDEYLQIMTIIQGNKIIVGKLSTLSSGLYYMKISTIEAHAIVNQNFTDDFIIWHDW
;
A
#
# COMPACT_ATOMS: atom_id res chain seq x y z
N MET A 1 9.17 -19.35 -14.37
CA MET A 1 8.27 -18.33 -13.78
C MET A 1 8.31 -17.10 -14.67
N GLN A 2 7.17 -16.66 -15.21
CA GLN A 2 7.09 -15.40 -15.95
C GLN A 2 7.21 -14.24 -14.95
N LYS A 3 8.14 -13.31 -15.21
CA LYS A 3 8.38 -12.11 -14.41
C LYS A 3 7.40 -11.02 -14.84
N ALA A 4 6.77 -10.36 -13.88
CA ALA A 4 6.00 -9.13 -14.10
C ALA A 4 6.80 -7.96 -13.53
N SER A 5 7.00 -6.91 -14.32
CA SER A 5 7.68 -5.68 -13.91
C SER A 5 6.67 -4.64 -13.40
N VAL A 6 7.04 -3.90 -12.34
CA VAL A 6 6.26 -2.76 -11.83
C VAL A 6 7.15 -1.53 -11.92
N SER A 7 6.66 -0.46 -12.54
CA SER A 7 7.37 0.82 -12.72
C SER A 7 6.92 1.84 -11.67
N THR A 8 7.87 2.59 -11.10
CA THR A 8 7.58 3.76 -10.24
C THR A 8 8.40 4.97 -10.69
N ILE A 9 7.84 6.17 -10.61
CA ILE A 9 8.36 7.43 -11.20
C ILE A 9 9.53 8.04 -10.37
N SER A 10 9.89 7.44 -9.23
CA SER A 10 11.07 7.83 -8.45
C SER A 10 12.19 6.85 -8.80
N GLY A 11 13.29 7.34 -9.38
CA GLY A 11 14.37 6.50 -9.92
C GLY A 11 14.95 5.47 -8.94
N SER A 12 15.88 4.64 -9.42
CA SER A 12 16.42 3.52 -8.63
C SER A 12 17.15 4.02 -7.38
N THR A 13 16.60 3.74 -6.20
CA THR A 13 17.29 4.02 -4.96
C THR A 13 17.05 2.88 -3.98
N LYS A 14 18.11 2.46 -3.28
CA LYS A 14 18.09 1.42 -2.25
C LYS A 14 17.41 1.97 -0.98
N ILE A 15 16.13 2.34 -1.08
CA ILE A 15 15.37 2.90 0.05
C ILE A 15 14.72 1.78 0.88
N ILE A 16 14.42 0.64 0.27
CA ILE A 16 13.84 -0.51 0.97
C ILE A 16 14.90 -1.13 1.88
N LYS A 17 14.59 -1.19 3.18
CA LYS A 17 15.48 -1.72 4.23
C LYS A 17 15.05 -3.10 4.74
N GLY A 18 13.86 -3.56 4.38
CA GLY A 18 13.29 -4.81 4.88
C GLY A 18 11.84 -4.98 4.44
N SER A 19 11.25 -6.12 4.78
CA SER A 19 9.81 -6.36 4.72
C SER A 19 9.34 -6.85 6.09
N GLY A 20 8.06 -6.73 6.36
CA GLY A 20 7.50 -7.24 7.59
C GLY A 20 6.01 -6.98 7.71
N ARG A 21 5.49 -7.30 8.89
CA ARG A 21 4.11 -7.03 9.22
C ARG A 21 3.97 -5.57 9.65
N ALA A 22 3.05 -4.86 9.01
CA ALA A 22 2.65 -3.53 9.41
C ALA A 22 1.21 -3.54 9.92
N ASN A 23 1.02 -3.03 11.14
CA ASN A 23 -0.28 -2.65 11.68
C ASN A 23 -0.46 -1.16 11.44
N ILE A 24 -1.36 -0.80 10.52
CA ILE A 24 -1.66 0.58 10.18
C ILE A 24 -2.95 0.96 10.91
N LEU A 25 -2.88 1.95 11.79
CA LEU A 25 -4.06 2.48 12.46
C LEU A 25 -4.63 3.66 11.68
N LEU A 26 -5.84 3.47 11.17
CA LEU A 26 -6.55 4.50 10.43
C LEU A 26 -7.23 5.50 11.38
N LEU A 27 -7.52 6.70 10.91
CA LEU A 27 -8.13 7.78 11.71
C LEU A 27 -9.45 7.36 12.40
N ARG A 28 -10.19 6.40 11.82
CA ARG A 28 -11.41 5.84 12.41
C ARG A 28 -11.16 4.69 13.41
N ARG A 29 -9.91 4.54 13.89
CA ARG A 29 -9.45 3.42 14.74
C ARG A 29 -9.62 2.03 14.11
N ALA A 30 -9.92 1.95 12.81
CA ALA A 30 -9.88 0.71 12.07
C ALA A 30 -8.42 0.25 11.98
N LYS A 31 -8.18 -1.01 12.38
CA LYS A 31 -6.87 -1.65 12.24
C LYS A 31 -6.78 -2.25 10.84
N PHE A 32 -5.73 -1.87 10.14
CA PHE A 32 -5.43 -2.35 8.81
C PHE A 32 -4.08 -3.06 8.86
N GLN A 33 -4.13 -4.39 8.91
CA GLN A 33 -2.95 -5.23 9.07
C GLN A 33 -2.53 -5.82 7.73
N ILE A 34 -1.28 -5.63 7.36
CA ILE A 34 -0.71 -6.18 6.13
C ILE A 34 0.60 -6.88 6.44
N ASN A 35 0.72 -8.13 5.97
CA ASN A 35 1.95 -8.89 5.96
C ASN A 35 2.79 -8.55 4.73
N ASP A 36 4.11 -8.71 4.85
CA ASP A 36 5.09 -8.52 3.77
C ASP A 36 5.14 -7.10 3.18
N VAL A 37 4.80 -6.08 3.98
CA VAL A 37 4.96 -4.68 3.59
C VAL A 37 6.43 -4.31 3.51
N LEU A 38 6.83 -3.68 2.40
CA LEU A 38 8.17 -3.13 2.23
C LEU A 38 8.38 -1.93 3.15
N TYR A 39 9.42 -1.99 3.97
CA TYR A 39 9.80 -0.94 4.90
C TYR A 39 10.90 -0.05 4.30
N SER A 40 10.66 1.26 4.34
CA SER A 40 11.56 2.28 3.82
C SER A 40 11.77 3.38 4.84
N ALA A 41 12.81 3.26 5.67
CA ALA A 41 13.05 4.19 6.79
C ALA A 41 13.31 5.65 6.35
N LYS A 42 13.73 5.86 5.11
CA LYS A 42 14.01 7.21 4.57
C LYS A 42 12.79 7.81 3.87
N SER A 43 11.72 7.04 3.66
CA SER A 43 10.54 7.55 2.99
C SER A 43 9.64 8.28 3.96
N GLN A 44 9.22 9.49 3.58
CA GLN A 44 8.17 10.23 4.28
C GLN A 44 6.76 9.68 4.00
N ARG A 45 6.63 8.79 3.01
CA ARG A 45 5.36 8.20 2.55
C ARG A 45 5.49 6.69 2.43
N ASN A 46 4.45 5.95 2.81
CA ASN A 46 4.42 4.52 2.58
C ASN A 46 3.83 4.24 1.21
N LEU A 47 4.44 3.30 0.48
CA LEU A 47 3.86 2.71 -0.71
C LEU A 47 3.23 1.39 -0.31
N LEU A 48 2.06 1.11 -0.85
CA LEU A 48 1.36 -0.13 -0.60
C LEU A 48 0.89 -0.70 -1.93
N SER A 49 1.32 -1.92 -2.24
CA SER A 49 0.94 -2.52 -3.51
C SER A 49 -0.51 -3.03 -3.44
N PHE A 50 -1.22 -2.94 -4.56
CA PHE A 50 -2.55 -3.54 -4.69
C PHE A 50 -2.52 -5.05 -4.36
N LYS A 51 -1.44 -5.72 -4.78
CA LYS A 51 -1.23 -7.15 -4.53
C LYS A 51 -1.19 -7.46 -3.03
N ASP A 52 -0.47 -6.67 -2.24
CA ASP A 52 -0.37 -6.88 -0.78
C ASP A 52 -1.72 -6.67 -0.10
N ILE A 53 -2.50 -5.69 -0.56
CA ILE A 53 -3.85 -5.42 -0.03
C ILE A 53 -4.76 -6.63 -0.26
N CYS A 54 -4.81 -7.12 -1.50
CA CYS A 54 -5.64 -8.29 -1.84
C CYS A 54 -5.15 -9.58 -1.18
N HIS A 55 -3.84 -9.80 -1.09
CA HIS A 55 -3.27 -10.98 -0.43
C HIS A 55 -3.61 -11.04 1.06
N ASN A 56 -3.81 -9.88 1.70
CA ASN A 56 -4.18 -9.78 3.11
C ASN A 56 -5.70 -9.77 3.34
N GLY A 57 -6.52 -10.16 2.36
CA GLY A 57 -7.96 -10.34 2.52
C GLY A 57 -8.78 -9.04 2.47
N TYR A 58 -8.21 -8.00 1.87
CA TYR A 58 -8.92 -6.75 1.61
C TYR A 58 -9.26 -6.59 0.13
N HIS A 59 -10.32 -5.85 -0.11
CA HIS A 59 -10.79 -5.47 -1.44
C HIS A 59 -10.74 -3.97 -1.58
N ILE A 60 -10.54 -3.52 -2.80
CA ILE A 60 -10.49 -2.11 -3.13
C ILE A 60 -11.52 -1.83 -4.21
N GLU A 61 -12.33 -0.81 -4.01
CA GLU A 61 -13.29 -0.32 -4.99
C GLU A 61 -13.13 1.20 -5.12
N THR A 62 -13.25 1.71 -6.35
CA THR A 62 -13.40 3.15 -6.59
C THR A 62 -14.84 3.53 -6.35
N ILE A 63 -15.06 4.54 -5.52
CA ILE A 63 -16.40 5.08 -5.23
C ILE A 63 -16.43 6.58 -5.54
N SER A 64 -17.60 7.06 -5.93
CA SER A 64 -17.86 8.48 -6.10
C SER A 64 -18.81 8.95 -5.01
N GLU A 65 -18.46 10.03 -4.33
CA GLU A 65 -19.35 10.73 -3.40
C GLU A 65 -19.45 12.19 -3.82
N GLY A 66 -20.62 12.57 -4.37
CA GLY A 66 -20.78 13.86 -5.04
C GLY A 66 -19.89 13.95 -6.28
N ASN A 67 -19.04 14.97 -6.32
CA ASN A 67 -18.09 15.18 -7.41
C ASN A 67 -16.70 14.60 -7.12
N ASP A 68 -16.49 14.03 -5.94
CA ASP A 68 -15.19 13.55 -5.50
C ASP A 68 -15.09 12.03 -5.66
N GLU A 69 -13.92 11.57 -6.13
CA GLU A 69 -13.59 10.16 -6.26
C GLU A 69 -12.69 9.70 -5.11
N TYR A 70 -12.95 8.48 -4.64
CA TYR A 70 -12.21 7.86 -3.56
C TYR A 70 -11.89 6.41 -3.86
N LEU A 71 -10.78 5.95 -3.28
CA LEU A 71 -10.44 4.54 -3.25
C LEU A 71 -10.82 3.98 -1.88
N GLN A 72 -11.81 3.09 -1.85
CA GLN A 72 -12.34 2.50 -0.63
C GLN A 72 -11.74 1.12 -0.39
N ILE A 73 -11.19 0.90 0.80
CA ILE A 73 -10.64 -0.40 1.23
C ILE A 73 -11.66 -1.08 2.15
N MET A 74 -12.00 -2.32 1.84
CA MET A 74 -12.98 -3.12 2.56
C MET A 74 -12.44 -4.51 2.89
N THR A 75 -13.05 -5.16 3.87
CA THR A 75 -12.91 -6.60 4.10
C THR A 75 -14.29 -7.24 4.08
N ILE A 76 -14.36 -8.55 3.88
CA ILE A 76 -15.62 -9.30 3.86
C ILE A 76 -15.67 -10.19 5.09
N ILE A 77 -16.63 -9.93 5.98
CA ILE A 77 -16.87 -10.75 7.17
C ILE A 77 -18.25 -11.38 7.05
N GLN A 78 -18.33 -12.70 7.02
CA GLN A 78 -19.59 -13.46 6.88
C GLN A 78 -20.44 -13.02 5.69
N GLY A 79 -19.80 -12.69 4.56
CA GLY A 79 -20.48 -12.22 3.35
C GLY A 79 -20.80 -10.72 3.33
N ASN A 80 -20.61 -10.00 4.44
CA ASN A 80 -20.86 -8.57 4.52
C ASN A 80 -19.59 -7.76 4.25
N LYS A 81 -19.68 -6.75 3.38
CA LYS A 81 -18.60 -5.79 3.15
C LYS A 81 -18.51 -4.82 4.32
N ILE A 82 -17.33 -4.73 4.93
CA ILE A 82 -17.01 -3.80 6.01
C ILE A 82 -15.94 -2.85 5.53
N ILE A 83 -16.22 -1.55 5.64
CA ILE A 83 -15.29 -0.48 5.25
C ILE A 83 -14.21 -0.35 6.31
N VAL A 84 -12.96 -0.53 5.89
CA VAL A 84 -11.78 -0.41 6.74
C VAL A 84 -11.18 0.98 6.58
N GLY A 85 -11.05 1.45 5.33
CA GLY A 85 -10.40 2.72 5.02
C GLY A 85 -10.95 3.37 3.76
N LYS A 86 -10.65 4.66 3.61
CA LYS A 86 -11.04 5.46 2.46
C LYS A 86 -9.91 6.44 2.14
N LEU A 87 -9.42 6.38 0.91
CA LEU A 87 -8.34 7.23 0.41
C LEU A 87 -8.93 8.30 -0.51
N SER A 88 -8.52 9.54 -0.29
CA SER A 88 -8.89 10.69 -1.13
C SER A 88 -8.01 10.74 -2.37
N THR A 89 -8.55 11.23 -3.48
CA THR A 89 -7.79 11.47 -4.71
C THR A 89 -7.13 12.85 -4.68
N LEU A 90 -5.93 12.95 -5.25
CA LEU A 90 -5.27 14.20 -5.60
C LEU A 90 -5.52 14.51 -7.07
N SER A 91 -5.37 15.77 -7.49
CA SER A 91 -5.46 16.16 -8.90
C SER A 91 -4.45 15.44 -9.81
N SER A 92 -3.38 14.87 -9.24
CA SER A 92 -2.41 14.03 -9.94
C SER A 92 -2.88 12.59 -10.16
N GLY A 93 -4.09 12.22 -9.74
CA GLY A 93 -4.60 10.84 -9.76
C GLY A 93 -4.01 9.93 -8.67
N LEU A 94 -3.25 10.50 -7.72
CA LEU A 94 -2.72 9.73 -6.59
C LEU A 94 -3.75 9.64 -5.46
N TYR A 95 -4.00 8.43 -4.97
CA TYR A 95 -4.81 8.23 -3.77
C TYR A 95 -3.95 8.29 -2.50
N TYR A 96 -4.46 8.94 -1.47
CA TYR A 96 -3.78 9.07 -0.19
C TYR A 96 -4.74 8.99 1.00
N MET A 97 -4.22 8.61 2.15
CA MET A 97 -4.96 8.63 3.41
C MET A 97 -4.01 9.02 4.55
N LYS A 98 -4.54 9.78 5.50
CA LYS A 98 -3.82 10.10 6.73
C LYS A 98 -3.95 8.94 7.71
N ILE A 99 -2.81 8.41 8.11
CA ILE A 99 -2.67 7.35 9.11
C ILE A 99 -2.32 7.98 10.46
N SER A 100 -2.79 7.38 11.55
CA SER A 100 -2.57 7.91 12.90
C SER A 100 -1.28 7.38 13.52
N THR A 101 -1.06 6.07 13.38
CA THR A 101 0.14 5.38 13.85
C THR A 101 0.43 4.19 12.94
N ILE A 102 1.71 3.85 12.80
CA ILE A 102 2.16 2.59 12.19
C ILE A 102 2.97 1.87 13.25
N GLU A 103 2.58 0.64 13.53
CA GLU A 103 3.43 -0.29 14.23
C GLU A 103 3.94 -1.29 13.20
N ALA A 104 5.22 -1.17 12.83
CA ALA A 104 5.87 -2.09 11.91
C ALA A 104 6.82 -3.00 12.69
N HIS A 105 6.56 -4.30 12.65
CA HIS A 105 7.51 -5.29 13.14
C HIS A 105 8.34 -5.76 11.95
N ALA A 106 9.52 -5.16 11.78
CA ALA A 106 10.46 -5.56 10.74
C ALA A 106 11.14 -6.88 11.14
N ILE A 107 11.05 -7.90 10.30
CA ILE A 107 11.93 -9.07 10.36
C ILE A 107 13.06 -8.83 9.37
N VAL A 108 14.29 -8.96 9.84
CA VAL A 108 15.53 -8.51 9.18
C VAL A 108 15.97 -9.47 8.06
N ASN A 109 16.50 -8.88 6.98
CA ASN A 109 17.25 -9.42 5.83
C ASN A 109 16.60 -10.59 5.07
N GLN A 110 15.66 -10.27 4.19
CA GLN A 110 15.48 -11.03 2.95
C GLN A 110 16.14 -10.25 1.81
N ASN A 111 16.96 -10.93 1.01
CA ASN A 111 17.51 -10.36 -0.22
C ASN A 111 16.35 -10.12 -1.19
N PHE A 112 15.89 -8.87 -1.30
CA PHE A 112 14.94 -8.49 -2.34
C PHE A 112 15.62 -8.65 -3.70
N THR A 113 15.08 -9.55 -4.51
CA THR A 113 15.55 -9.84 -5.88
C THR A 113 14.70 -9.13 -6.94
N ASP A 114 13.83 -8.21 -6.51
CA ASP A 114 13.01 -7.41 -7.40
C ASP A 114 13.81 -6.20 -7.88
N ASP A 115 14.28 -6.29 -9.13
CA ASP A 115 14.85 -5.17 -9.87
C ASP A 115 13.71 -4.36 -10.49
N PHE A 116 13.61 -3.08 -10.13
CA PHE A 116 12.67 -2.13 -10.71
C PHE A 116 13.35 -1.37 -11.85
N ILE A 117 12.83 -1.47 -13.07
CA ILE A 117 13.37 -0.81 -14.28
C ILE A 117 12.63 0.53 -14.50
N ILE A 118 13.40 1.59 -14.79
CA ILE A 118 12.92 2.94 -15.04
C ILE A 118 12.42 3.05 -16.48
N TRP A 119 11.28 3.72 -16.68
CA TRP A 119 10.63 3.85 -18.00
C TRP A 119 11.36 4.79 -18.98
N HIS A 120 12.43 5.47 -18.53
CA HIS A 120 13.19 6.43 -19.32
C HIS A 120 14.70 6.15 -19.39
N ASP A 121 15.16 5.01 -18.91
CA ASP A 121 16.55 4.60 -19.11
C ASP A 121 16.64 3.70 -20.34
N TRP A 122 16.68 4.32 -21.53
CA TRP A 122 17.26 3.77 -22.75
C TRP A 122 18.51 4.58 -23.10
#